data_AF-A0A2E1MMY3-F1
#
_entry.id   AF-A0A2E1MMY3-F1
#
_cell.length_a   1.000
_cell.length_b   1.000
_cell.length_c   1.000
_cell.angle_alpha   90.00
_cell.angle_beta   90.00
_cell.angle_gamma   90.00
#
_symmetry.space_group_name_H-M   'P 1'
#
loop_
_entity.id
_entity.type
_entity.pdbx_description
1 polymer ?
#
loop_
_entity_poly.entity_id
_entity_poly.type
_entity_poly.pdbx_seq_one_letter_code
_entity_poly.pdbx_strand_id
1 'polypeptide(L)'
;MVKKKPARKPINAKTKKTLQAKAAKSKYTYGQLAQVYRRGQGAYLSSGSKSASMAAWAMGRVNSFIRGGHPQDNDIKKKGKSSAKKKK
;
A
#
# COMPACT_ATOMS: atom_id res chain seq x y z
N MET A 1 -26.44 7.23 15.80
CA MET A 1 -25.19 8.04 15.75
C MET A 1 -24.17 7.36 14.84
N VAL A 2 -23.88 7.90 13.64
CA VAL A 2 -22.83 7.34 12.76
C VAL A 2 -21.46 7.83 13.28
N LYS A 3 -20.75 7.00 14.04
CA LYS A 3 -19.37 7.29 14.47
C LYS A 3 -18.48 7.47 13.22
N LYS A 4 -18.09 8.72 12.93
CA LYS A 4 -17.16 9.07 11.85
C LYS A 4 -15.83 8.33 12.11
N LYS A 5 -15.42 7.43 11.21
CA LYS A 5 -14.15 6.68 11.38
C LYS A 5 -12.98 7.68 11.50
N PRO A 6 -12.06 7.48 12.45
CA PRO A 6 -10.94 8.39 12.65
C PRO A 6 -10.10 8.51 11.38
N ALA A 7 -9.61 9.73 11.12
CA ALA A 7 -8.71 10.00 10.01
C ALA A 7 -7.47 9.11 10.11
N ARG A 8 -7.01 8.57 8.99
CA ARG A 8 -5.85 7.68 8.98
C ARG A 8 -4.59 8.46 9.33
N LYS A 9 -3.76 7.90 10.21
CA LYS A 9 -2.43 8.44 10.48
C LYS A 9 -1.66 8.63 9.15
N PRO A 10 -1.03 9.79 8.94
CA PRO A 10 -0.24 10.03 7.74
C PRO A 10 0.97 9.09 7.69
N ILE A 11 1.33 8.67 6.48
CA ILE A 11 2.57 7.91 6.27
C ILE A 11 3.75 8.84 6.58
N ASN A 12 4.74 8.33 7.31
CA ASN A 12 5.97 9.05 7.63
C ASN A 12 6.62 9.59 6.34
N ALA A 13 7.15 10.82 6.38
CA ALA A 13 7.84 11.48 5.28
C ALA A 13 8.94 10.61 4.64
N LYS A 14 9.72 9.86 5.44
CA LYS A 14 10.74 8.93 4.93
C LYS A 14 10.13 7.84 4.06
N THR A 15 9.10 7.17 4.57
CA THR A 15 8.37 6.13 3.83
C THR A 15 7.71 6.71 2.58
N LYS A 16 7.16 7.92 2.65
CA LYS A 16 6.59 8.62 1.49
C LYS A 16 7.64 8.82 0.39
N LYS A 17 8.83 9.35 0.72
CA LYS A 17 9.95 9.48 -0.22
C LYS A 17 10.36 8.13 -0.82
N THR A 18 10.48 7.09 0.00
CA THR A 18 10.83 5.74 -0.50
C THR A 18 9.79 5.21 -1.47
N LEU A 19 8.49 5.36 -1.16
CA LEU A 19 7.41 4.92 -2.03
C LEU A 19 7.36 5.73 -3.33
N GLN A 20 7.64 7.04 -3.28
CA GLN A 20 7.74 7.88 -4.48
C GLN A 20 8.91 7.46 -5.36
N ALA A 21 10.09 7.23 -4.78
CA ALA A 21 11.27 6.76 -5.52
C ALA A 21 11.03 5.37 -6.15
N LYS A 22 10.33 4.47 -5.45
CA LYS A 22 9.91 3.18 -5.99
C LYS A 22 8.86 3.32 -7.09
N ALA A 23 7.90 4.22 -6.93
CA ALA A 23 6.90 4.51 -7.95
C ALA A 23 7.58 5.00 -9.23
N ALA A 24 8.52 5.94 -9.14
CA ALA A 24 9.27 6.45 -10.28
C ALA A 24 10.07 5.37 -11.04
N LYS A 25 10.51 4.33 -10.33
CA LYS A 25 11.25 3.18 -10.89
C LYS A 25 10.34 2.01 -11.31
N SER A 26 9.02 2.17 -11.21
CA SER A 26 8.07 1.10 -11.46
C SER A 26 6.93 1.58 -12.34
N LYS A 27 6.18 0.63 -12.91
CA LYS A 27 4.95 0.94 -13.67
C LYS A 27 3.74 1.32 -12.79
N TYR A 28 3.93 1.47 -11.48
CA TYR A 28 2.86 1.70 -10.52
C TYR A 28 2.95 3.08 -9.90
N THR A 29 1.80 3.69 -9.61
CA THR A 29 1.75 5.02 -9.01
C THR A 29 2.06 4.98 -7.52
N TYR A 30 2.49 6.12 -6.96
CA TYR A 30 2.66 6.29 -5.51
C TYR A 30 1.39 5.87 -4.74
N GLY A 31 0.20 6.23 -5.24
CA GLY A 31 -1.06 5.87 -4.60
C GLY A 31 -1.27 4.36 -4.50
N GLN A 32 -0.89 3.61 -5.54
CA GLN A 32 -0.97 2.14 -5.53
C GLN A 32 0.02 1.55 -4.51
N LEU A 33 1.28 2.00 -4.53
CA LEU A 33 2.29 1.51 -3.60
C LEU A 33 1.97 1.87 -2.14
N ALA A 34 1.43 3.07 -1.89
CA ALA A 34 0.96 3.48 -0.57
C ALA A 34 -0.23 2.63 -0.10
N GLN A 35 -1.12 2.23 -1.01
CA GLN A 35 -2.24 1.36 -0.68
C GLN A 35 -1.77 -0.06 -0.31
N VAL A 36 -0.83 -0.62 -1.09
CA VAL A 36 -0.17 -1.91 -0.80
C VAL A 36 0.54 -1.86 0.55
N TYR A 37 1.34 -0.81 0.79
CA TYR A 37 2.05 -0.62 2.06
C TYR A 37 1.08 -0.63 3.25
N ARG A 38 -0.01 0.14 3.16
CA ARG A 38 -1.03 0.19 4.22
C ARG A 38 -1.75 -1.14 4.42
N ARG A 39 -2.02 -1.88 3.34
CA ARG A 39 -2.61 -3.22 3.44
C ARG A 39 -1.62 -4.20 4.08
N GLY A 40 -0.33 -4.05 3.79
CA GLY A 40 0.76 -4.74 4.44
C GLY A 40 0.78 -4.51 5.95
N GLN A 41 0.63 -3.26 6.40
CA GLN A 41 0.53 -2.94 7.82
C GLN A 41 -0.72 -3.57 8.47
N GLY A 42 -1.88 -3.49 7.81
CA GLY A 42 -3.12 -4.09 8.33
C GLY A 42 -3.03 -5.62 8.47
N ALA A 43 -2.48 -6.30 7.47
CA ALA A 43 -2.28 -7.75 7.54
C ALA A 43 -1.24 -8.13 8.59
N TYR A 44 -0.21 -7.32 8.80
CA TYR A 44 0.77 -7.56 9.86
C TYR A 44 0.11 -7.63 11.24
N LEU A 45 -0.83 -6.72 11.51
CA LEU A 45 -1.57 -6.69 12.76
C LEU A 45 -2.52 -7.89 12.95
N SER A 46 -2.99 -8.50 11.86
CA SER A 46 -3.90 -9.64 11.92
C SER A 46 -3.18 -10.99 11.97
N SER A 47 -2.15 -11.17 11.13
CA SER A 47 -1.48 -12.46 10.93
C SER A 47 -0.03 -12.31 10.45
N GLY A 48 0.60 -11.17 10.74
CA GLY A 48 1.99 -10.91 10.37
C GLY A 48 2.99 -11.78 11.10
N SER A 49 4.14 -12.03 10.48
CA SER A 49 5.29 -12.59 11.19
C SER A 49 5.80 -11.59 12.21
N LYS A 50 5.93 -12.03 13.45
CA LYS A 50 6.54 -11.23 14.53
C LYS A 50 8.06 -11.09 14.39
N SER A 51 8.69 -11.81 13.47
CA SER A 51 10.13 -11.76 13.24
C SER A 51 10.58 -10.48 12.51
N ALA A 52 9.71 -9.87 11.71
CA ALA A 52 10.00 -8.62 11.00
C ALA A 52 9.26 -7.44 11.64
N SER A 53 9.85 -6.25 11.58
CA SER A 53 9.12 -5.04 11.94
C SER A 53 7.95 -4.82 10.96
N MET A 54 6.85 -4.25 11.46
CA MET A 54 5.67 -3.94 10.63
C MET A 54 6.02 -3.15 9.36
N ALA A 55 6.96 -2.21 9.46
CA ALA A 55 7.43 -1.41 8.34
C ALA A 55 8.19 -2.24 7.31
N ALA A 56 9.07 -3.14 7.75
CA ALA A 56 9.82 -4.04 6.87
C ALA A 56 8.89 -5.03 6.17
N TRP A 57 7.94 -5.62 6.90
CA TRP A 57 6.91 -6.51 6.35
C TRP A 57 6.09 -5.81 5.25
N ALA A 58 5.58 -4.61 5.54
CA ALA A 58 4.81 -3.83 4.58
C ALA A 58 5.62 -3.46 3.33
N MET A 59 6.91 -3.12 3.52
CA MET A 59 7.81 -2.82 2.41
C MET A 59 8.14 -4.06 1.57
N GLY A 60 8.24 -5.24 2.19
CA GLY A 60 8.40 -6.51 1.50
C GLY A 60 7.26 -6.76 0.50
N ARG A 61 6.01 -6.51 0.92
CA ARG A 61 4.85 -6.61 0.01
C ARG A 61 4.90 -5.61 -1.13
N VAL A 62 5.31 -4.37 -0.87
CA VAL A 62 5.51 -3.36 -1.93
C VAL A 62 6.53 -3.82 -2.96
N ASN A 63 7.66 -4.39 -2.51
CA ASN A 63 8.68 -4.93 -3.41
C ASN A 63 8.15 -6.11 -4.23
N SER A 64 7.46 -7.06 -3.61
CA SER A 64 6.83 -8.19 -4.30
C SER A 64 5.78 -7.72 -5.30
N PHE A 65 4.99 -6.70 -4.96
CA PHE A 65 4.00 -6.09 -5.84
C PHE A 65 4.63 -5.45 -7.09
N ILE A 66 5.74 -4.71 -6.90
CA ILE A 66 6.51 -4.11 -7.99
C ILE A 66 7.07 -5.19 -8.91
N ARG A 67 7.65 -6.25 -8.34
CA ARG A 67 8.21 -7.42 -9.07
C ARG A 67 7.13 -8.26 -9.76
N GLY A 68 5.85 -8.06 -9.44
CA GLY A 68 4.72 -8.75 -10.06
C GLY A 68 4.12 -9.88 -9.22
N GLY A 69 4.80 -10.35 -8.18
CA GLY A 69 4.44 -11.51 -7.36
C GLY A 69 3.60 -11.20 -6.13
N HIS A 70 2.52 -10.42 -6.24
CA HIS A 70 1.58 -10.24 -5.12
C HIS A 70 0.12 -10.34 -5.55
N PRO A 71 -0.45 -11.57 -5.61
CA PRO A 71 -1.81 -11.81 -6.05
C PRO A 71 -2.88 -11.09 -5.19
N GLN A 72 -2.63 -10.95 -3.89
CA GLN A 72 -3.58 -10.36 -2.93
C GLN A 72 -3.79 -8.85 -3.12
N ASP A 73 -2.91 -8.17 -3.86
CA ASP A 73 -3.04 -6.75 -4.22
C ASP A 73 -3.33 -6.56 -5.72
N ASN A 74 -3.67 -7.62 -6.46
CA ASN A 74 -4.06 -7.49 -7.87
C ASN A 74 -5.30 -6.60 -8.06
N ASP A 75 -6.16 -6.50 -7.04
CA ASP A 75 -7.27 -5.54 -7.02
C ASP A 75 -6.78 -4.10 -7.14
N ILE A 76 -5.62 -3.76 -6.56
CA ILE A 76 -5.00 -2.44 -6.63
C ILE A 76 -4.49 -2.11 -8.03
N LYS A 77 -4.02 -3.13 -8.77
CA LYS A 77 -3.64 -3.01 -10.18
C LYS A 77 -4.86 -2.68 -11.05
N LYS A 78 -5.99 -3.36 -10.81
CA LYS A 78 -7.27 -3.11 -11.50
C LYS A 78 -7.91 -1.79 -11.08
N LYS A 79 -7.81 -1.41 -9.81
CA LYS A 79 -8.49 -0.23 -9.25
C LYS A 79 -7.94 1.09 -9.77
N GLY A 80 -6.66 1.16 -10.12
CA GLY A 80 -6.10 2.31 -10.84
C GLY A 80 -6.85 2.63 -12.15
N LYS A 81 -7.43 1.61 -12.81
CA LYS A 81 -8.28 1.79 -14.00
C LYS A 81 -9.72 2.21 -13.68
N SER A 82 -10.25 1.86 -12.49
CA SER A 82 -11.65 2.14 -12.13
C SER A 82 -11.86 3.40 -11.28
N SER A 83 -10.86 3.89 -10.55
CA SER A 83 -10.96 5.17 -9.82
C SER A 83 -10.91 6.40 -10.72
N ALA A 84 -10.44 6.28 -11.98
CA ALA A 84 -10.63 7.31 -13.01
C ALA A 84 -12.11 7.45 -13.44
N LYS A 85 -12.95 6.43 -13.21
CA LYS A 85 -14.34 6.38 -13.66
C LYS A 85 -15.36 6.84 -12.61
N LYS A 86 -14.91 7.17 -11.39
CA LYS A 86 -15.78 7.55 -10.25
C LYS A 86 -15.64 9.02 -9.83
N LYS A 87 -15.32 9.88 -10.80
CA LYS A 87 -15.56 11.33 -10.77
C LYS A 87 -16.42 11.68 -11.99
N LYS A 88 -17.71 11.37 -11.93
CA LYS A 88 -18.73 11.98 -12.78
C LYS A 88 -19.94 12.23 -11.89
#